data_AF-G2ZX25-F1
#
_entry.id   AF-G2ZX25-F1
#
_cell.length_a   1.000
_cell.length_b   1.000
_cell.length_c   1.000
_cell.angle_alpha   90.00
_cell.angle_beta   90.00
_cell.angle_gamma   90.00
#
_symmetry.space_group_name_H-M   'P 1'
#
loop_
_entity.id
_entity.type
_entity.pdbx_description
1 polymer ?
#
loop_
_entity_poly.entity_id
_entity_poly.type
_entity_poly.pdbx_seq_one_letter_code
_entity_poly.pdbx_strand_id
1 'polypeptide(L)'
;MRGELKGLGRQHVDNVDVAASQDRRHFSGKVRAPIGIPLRRGGPRGSPISHGASRPNEMKKNYCDTNVYEAAKARLRLVFAHFPQVCVAFSGGKDSSVTLHLALEVAKEMGHGPVHVLFLDLEGQYHATIDHVTEMLSRDDVHPWWVCLPINLRNASSALEPFWCAWEPGREADWIRPMPTHPSVISDPAYFPFYRFRMEFEAFVPAFNAWLSSDTPTAILVGIRSDESLNRYLAVKRRAKIKKCAWMPPGADQPIPWSARDHAHSRAVTFFPIYDWRFEDLWRYVAERGLAYNRLYDQMYWAGVAYSQMRICQPYGDDQRKGLDLYHRIEPGTWFRVVRRVSGANFAARYSRQKLLGYRGGLGLPPTFGSWRQYSEFLLRSLPAPLQQVYGRRIDRFIQWWGDHGYPLARWPDAGMPALENRKKQPSWRRIALSLLKQDMARSLSFGFARRDADVLTATEARAEAICASNAMS
;
A
#
# COMPACT_ATOMS: atom_id res chain seq x y z
N MET A 1 -28.45 -42.14 40.05
CA MET A 1 -27.47 -42.35 41.15
C MET A 1 -26.32 -41.40 40.89
N ARG A 2 -26.33 -40.18 41.44
CA ARG A 2 -25.71 -39.79 42.74
C ARG A 2 -24.28 -40.31 42.90
N GLY A 3 -23.34 -39.37 42.96
CA GLY A 3 -21.93 -39.58 43.27
C GLY A 3 -21.16 -38.26 43.24
N GLU A 4 -21.52 -37.33 44.14
CA GLU A 4 -20.63 -36.25 44.57
C GLU A 4 -19.44 -36.84 45.35
N LEU A 5 -18.26 -36.23 45.26
CA LEU A 5 -17.39 -36.02 46.42
C LEU A 5 -16.48 -34.81 46.21
N LYS A 6 -16.51 -33.95 47.23
CA LYS A 6 -15.85 -32.66 47.40
C LYS A 6 -14.39 -32.83 47.87
N GLY A 7 -13.53 -31.90 47.47
CA GLY A 7 -12.82 -31.01 48.41
C GLY A 7 -11.41 -31.36 48.88
N LEU A 8 -10.61 -30.27 49.01
CA LEU A 8 -9.34 -30.06 49.75
C LEU A 8 -8.06 -30.47 48.99
N GLY A 9 -7.02 -29.64 48.85
CA GLY A 9 -6.70 -28.39 49.54
C GLY A 9 -5.55 -27.60 48.89
N ARG A 10 -5.35 -26.40 49.48
CA ARG A 10 -4.44 -25.31 49.13
C ARG A 10 -2.95 -25.64 49.31
N GLN A 11 -2.11 -25.17 48.39
CA GLN A 11 -0.74 -24.64 48.62
C GLN A 11 -0.54 -23.56 47.52
N HIS A 12 -0.63 -22.24 47.76
CA HIS A 12 0.36 -21.37 48.39
C HIS A 12 1.80 -21.66 47.96
N VAL A 13 2.24 -20.97 46.90
CA VAL A 13 3.64 -20.62 46.66
C VAL A 13 3.67 -19.20 46.08
N ASP A 14 3.84 -18.26 47.00
CA ASP A 14 4.74 -17.11 46.97
C ASP A 14 4.81 -16.19 45.74
N ASN A 15 4.33 -14.98 46.01
CA ASN A 15 4.78 -13.72 45.44
C ASN A 15 6.31 -13.69 45.25
N VAL A 16 6.74 -13.32 44.04
CA VAL A 16 8.01 -12.63 43.87
C VAL A 16 7.70 -11.26 43.29
N ASP A 17 7.47 -10.32 44.20
CA ASP A 17 7.65 -8.90 43.96
C ASP A 17 9.12 -8.67 43.56
N VAL A 18 9.37 -8.37 42.30
CA VAL A 18 10.62 -7.72 41.90
C VAL A 18 10.33 -6.23 41.76
N ALA A 19 10.51 -5.54 42.87
CA ALA A 19 10.74 -4.10 42.89
C ALA A 19 12.01 -3.80 42.08
N ALA A 20 11.85 -3.31 40.85
CA ALA A 20 12.94 -2.67 40.13
C ALA A 20 12.88 -1.17 40.40
N SER A 21 13.71 -0.76 41.35
CA SER A 21 14.01 0.62 41.72
C SER A 21 14.34 1.49 40.52
N GLN A 22 13.90 2.74 40.61
CA GLN A 22 14.29 3.86 39.78
C GLN A 22 15.80 3.86 39.48
N ASP A 23 16.16 3.86 38.20
CA ASP A 23 17.43 4.39 37.76
C ASP A 23 17.16 5.23 36.51
N ARG A 24 16.84 6.52 36.73
CA ARG A 24 16.73 7.55 35.70
C ARG A 24 18.13 7.81 35.15
N ARG A 25 18.61 6.96 34.24
CA ARG A 25 19.77 7.29 33.42
C ARG A 25 19.31 8.08 32.20
N HIS A 26 19.45 9.40 32.30
CA HIS A 26 19.54 10.31 31.16
C HIS A 26 20.58 9.78 30.17
N PHE A 27 20.13 9.28 29.02
CA PHE A 27 21.00 9.04 27.88
C PHE A 27 20.45 9.77 26.66
N SER A 28 21.09 10.89 26.35
CA SER A 28 20.84 11.75 25.21
C SER A 28 21.30 11.08 23.91
N GLY A 29 20.49 10.15 23.39
CA GLY A 29 20.70 9.56 22.07
C GLY A 29 20.25 10.50 20.96
N LYS A 30 21.16 11.32 20.42
CA LYS A 30 20.91 12.16 19.23
C LYS A 30 20.64 11.27 18.01
N VAL A 31 19.37 11.15 17.61
CA VAL A 31 18.98 10.54 16.32
C VAL A 31 18.59 11.67 15.37
N ARG A 32 19.32 11.77 14.25
CA ARG A 32 19.27 12.90 13.33
C ARG A 32 18.27 12.65 12.18
N ALA A 33 17.52 13.68 11.76
CA ALA A 33 16.50 13.63 10.68
C ALA A 33 16.98 14.21 9.33
N PRO A 34 16.56 13.77 8.11
CA PRO A 34 17.08 14.29 6.84
C PRO A 34 16.42 15.59 6.30
N ILE A 35 17.20 16.61 5.90
CA ILE A 35 16.89 17.76 5.04
C ILE A 35 17.02 17.36 3.56
N GLY A 36 16.17 17.97 2.73
CA GLY A 36 16.40 18.16 1.30
C GLY A 36 17.62 19.06 1.01
N ILE A 37 17.89 19.28 -0.27
CA ILE A 37 19.14 19.84 -0.82
C ILE A 37 19.27 21.36 -0.54
N PRO A 38 20.47 21.93 -0.27
CA PRO A 38 20.66 23.36 -0.09
C PRO A 38 20.86 24.14 -1.41
N LEU A 39 20.51 25.44 -1.34
CA LEU A 39 20.67 26.51 -2.34
C LEU A 39 22.15 26.79 -2.67
N ARG A 40 22.49 27.01 -3.95
CA ARG A 40 23.78 27.59 -4.37
C ARG A 40 23.63 29.11 -4.55
N ARG A 41 24.45 29.90 -3.84
CA ARG A 41 24.81 31.29 -4.22
C ARG A 41 26.07 31.26 -5.08
N GLY A 42 26.15 32.15 -6.06
CA GLY A 42 27.20 32.18 -7.10
C GLY A 42 28.45 33.01 -6.76
N GLY A 43 29.49 32.84 -7.59
CA GLY A 43 30.71 33.66 -7.68
C GLY A 43 31.97 32.85 -8.08
N PRO A 44 32.91 33.36 -8.90
CA PRO A 44 33.50 32.56 -10.00
C PRO A 44 35.03 32.33 -9.98
N ARG A 45 35.44 31.47 -10.94
CA ARG A 45 36.74 31.30 -11.65
C ARG A 45 37.73 30.23 -11.16
N GLY A 46 38.19 29.43 -12.14
CA GLY A 46 39.44 28.65 -12.10
C GLY A 46 39.29 27.18 -12.52
N SER A 47 39.41 26.89 -13.82
CA SER A 47 39.66 25.53 -14.34
C SER A 47 41.18 25.25 -14.35
N PRO A 48 41.63 23.99 -14.21
CA PRO A 48 41.81 23.16 -15.39
C PRO A 48 41.30 21.71 -15.26
N ILE A 49 41.18 21.11 -16.44
CA ILE A 49 40.53 19.85 -16.80
C ILE A 49 41.27 18.63 -16.23
N SER A 50 40.52 17.68 -15.66
CA SER A 50 40.93 16.27 -15.59
C SER A 50 39.73 15.36 -15.94
N HIS A 51 39.95 14.43 -16.86
CA HIS A 51 39.00 13.38 -17.24
C HIS A 51 39.18 12.16 -16.33
N GLY A 52 38.09 11.64 -15.75
CA GLY A 52 38.14 10.34 -15.07
C GLY A 52 36.98 10.06 -14.12
N ALA A 53 35.89 9.53 -14.67
CA ALA A 53 34.83 8.77 -13.99
C ALA A 53 34.16 9.41 -12.73
N SER A 54 33.14 10.25 -12.96
CA SER A 54 32.19 10.63 -11.92
C SER A 54 31.34 9.43 -11.49
N ARG A 55 31.60 8.90 -10.29
CA ARG A 55 30.66 8.04 -9.56
C ARG A 55 29.30 8.76 -9.50
N PRO A 56 28.16 8.07 -9.67
CA PRO A 56 26.86 8.71 -9.52
C PRO A 56 26.80 9.34 -8.12
N ASN A 57 26.60 10.65 -8.08
CA ASN A 57 26.59 11.47 -6.87
C ASN A 57 25.69 10.81 -5.82
N GLU A 58 26.31 10.22 -4.80
CA GLU A 58 25.63 9.57 -3.69
C GLU A 58 24.88 10.69 -2.96
N MET A 59 23.56 10.81 -3.21
CA MET A 59 22.75 11.82 -2.55
C MET A 59 22.74 11.53 -1.05
N LYS A 60 23.62 12.21 -0.30
CA LYS A 60 23.67 12.10 1.16
C LYS A 60 22.36 12.60 1.76
N LYS A 61 21.85 11.86 2.74
CA LYS A 61 20.80 12.33 3.65
C LYS A 61 21.41 13.49 4.48
N ASN A 62 20.79 14.66 4.49
CA ASN A 62 21.31 15.81 5.24
C ASN A 62 20.75 15.80 6.66
N TYR A 63 21.51 15.59 7.70
CA TYR A 63 20.94 15.35 9.02
C TYR A 63 20.67 16.64 9.84
N CYS A 64 19.52 16.77 10.51
CA CYS A 64 19.10 17.88 11.40
C CYS A 64 19.34 17.53 12.88
N ASP A 65 19.51 18.57 13.70
CA ASP A 65 19.56 18.48 15.17
C ASP A 65 18.16 18.55 15.81
N THR A 66 17.21 17.79 15.28
CA THR A 66 15.86 17.65 15.83
C THR A 66 15.45 16.19 15.74
N ASN A 67 14.82 15.67 16.80
CA ASN A 67 14.30 14.31 16.78
C ASN A 67 13.07 14.22 15.84
N VAL A 68 12.78 13.02 15.34
CA VAL A 68 11.73 12.81 14.34
C VAL A 68 10.33 13.08 14.87
N TYR A 69 10.11 12.96 16.18
CA TYR A 69 8.84 13.25 16.85
C TYR A 69 8.52 14.74 16.83
N GLU A 70 9.45 15.58 17.31
CA GLU A 70 9.31 17.04 17.27
C GLU A 70 9.21 17.56 15.84
N ALA A 71 9.99 17.00 14.92
CA ALA A 71 9.93 17.36 13.51
C ALA A 71 8.55 17.01 12.90
N ALA A 72 7.99 15.84 13.20
CA ALA A 72 6.65 15.46 12.73
C ALA A 72 5.56 16.34 13.34
N LYS A 73 5.63 16.65 14.64
CA LYS A 73 4.71 17.60 15.28
C LYS A 73 4.79 18.99 14.65
N ALA A 74 5.99 19.51 14.39
CA ALA A 74 6.16 20.79 13.70
C ALA A 74 5.53 20.80 12.30
N ARG A 75 5.68 19.71 11.54
CA ARG A 75 5.02 19.55 10.23
C ARG A 75 3.49 19.53 10.37
N LEU A 76 2.96 18.83 11.37
CA LEU A 76 1.52 18.77 11.62
C LEU A 76 0.98 20.12 12.10
N ARG A 77 1.68 20.85 12.96
CA ARG A 77 1.30 22.22 13.36
C ARG A 77 1.20 23.14 12.16
N LEU A 78 2.15 23.05 11.23
CA LEU A 78 2.09 23.79 9.96
C LEU A 78 0.83 23.42 9.16
N VAL A 79 0.47 22.14 9.11
CA VAL A 79 -0.75 21.68 8.42
C VAL A 79 -2.00 22.25 9.10
N PHE A 80 -2.17 22.04 10.40
CA PHE A 80 -3.34 22.53 11.14
C PHE A 80 -3.47 24.05 11.14
N ALA A 81 -2.36 24.80 11.01
CA ALA A 81 -2.39 26.25 10.88
C ALA A 81 -2.95 26.75 9.53
N HIS A 82 -2.90 25.93 8.47
CA HIS A 82 -3.30 26.33 7.12
C HIS A 82 -4.53 25.59 6.57
N PHE A 83 -4.92 24.48 7.20
CA PHE A 83 -6.01 23.63 6.77
C PHE A 83 -7.04 23.52 7.89
N PRO A 84 -8.22 24.15 7.76
CA PRO A 84 -9.30 24.05 8.75
C PRO A 84 -9.89 22.64 8.84
N GLN A 85 -9.61 21.78 7.85
CA GLN A 85 -10.03 20.39 7.84
C GLN A 85 -8.81 19.49 7.62
N VAL A 86 -8.64 18.50 8.49
CA VAL A 86 -7.58 17.50 8.39
C VAL A 86 -8.20 16.11 8.43
N CYS A 87 -7.83 15.28 7.45
CA CYS A 87 -8.27 13.91 7.33
C CYS A 87 -7.07 12.96 7.30
N VAL A 88 -7.08 11.92 8.13
CA VAL A 88 -6.07 10.86 8.13
C VAL A 88 -6.55 9.71 7.27
N ALA A 89 -5.77 9.34 6.26
CA ALA A 89 -5.96 8.09 5.52
C ALA A 89 -5.47 6.92 6.38
N PHE A 90 -6.40 6.29 7.09
CA PHE A 90 -6.12 5.30 8.11
C PHE A 90 -6.35 3.89 7.57
N SER A 91 -5.33 3.03 7.71
CA SER A 91 -5.37 1.65 7.22
C SER A 91 -5.46 0.61 8.34
N GLY A 92 -5.48 1.06 9.61
CA GLY A 92 -5.27 0.20 10.78
C GLY A 92 -3.83 -0.30 10.95
N GLY A 93 -2.85 0.25 10.21
CA GLY A 93 -1.46 -0.21 10.21
C GLY A 93 -0.57 0.62 11.12
N LYS A 94 0.64 0.15 11.44
CA LYS A 94 1.58 0.85 12.34
C LYS A 94 1.84 2.30 11.91
N ASP A 95 2.10 2.51 10.62
CA ASP A 95 2.46 3.82 10.08
C ASP A 95 1.26 4.80 10.10
N SER A 96 0.07 4.32 9.74
CA SER A 96 -1.16 5.13 9.76
C SER A 96 -1.69 5.35 11.18
N SER A 97 -1.48 4.41 12.10
CA SER A 97 -1.84 4.55 13.52
C SER A 97 -0.98 5.62 14.21
N VAL A 98 0.34 5.60 14.01
CA VAL A 98 1.22 6.67 14.52
C VAL A 98 0.86 8.02 13.91
N THR A 99 0.56 8.06 12.61
CA THR A 99 0.11 9.31 11.95
C THR A 99 -1.17 9.85 12.60
N LEU A 100 -2.14 8.97 12.91
CA LEU A 100 -3.38 9.35 13.57
C LEU A 100 -3.13 9.87 15.00
N HIS A 101 -2.36 9.14 15.82
CA HIS A 101 -2.02 9.57 17.17
C HIS A 101 -1.33 10.93 17.20
N LEU A 102 -0.36 11.17 16.31
CA LEU A 102 0.30 12.47 16.19
C LEU A 102 -0.65 13.57 15.75
N ALA A 103 -1.57 13.28 14.82
CA ALA A 103 -2.56 14.24 14.36
C ALA A 103 -3.53 14.63 15.46
N LEU A 104 -4.03 13.66 16.24
CA LEU A 104 -4.91 13.90 17.40
C LEU A 104 -4.18 14.70 18.48
N GLU A 105 -2.92 14.37 18.75
CA GLU A 105 -2.10 15.10 19.72
C GLU A 105 -1.95 16.58 19.34
N VAL A 106 -1.63 16.86 18.07
CA VAL A 106 -1.46 18.24 17.58
C VAL A 106 -2.80 18.97 17.44
N ALA A 107 -3.87 18.28 17.02
CA ALA A 107 -5.22 18.85 16.98
C ALA A 107 -5.63 19.34 18.36
N LYS A 108 -5.44 18.51 19.40
CA LYS A 108 -5.71 18.89 20.79
C LYS A 108 -4.83 20.06 21.26
N GLU A 109 -3.53 20.03 20.94
CA GLU A 109 -2.59 21.11 21.28
C GLU A 109 -3.01 22.46 20.69
N MET A 110 -3.56 22.45 19.46
CA MET A 110 -3.97 23.65 18.74
C MET A 110 -5.45 24.03 18.93
N GLY A 111 -6.18 23.33 19.81
CA GLY A 111 -7.61 23.57 20.05
C GLY A 111 -8.49 23.29 18.81
N HIS A 112 -8.05 22.39 17.95
CA HIS A 112 -8.78 21.99 16.75
C HIS A 112 -9.88 20.98 17.09
N GLY A 113 -11.00 21.01 16.35
CA GLY A 113 -12.06 20.02 16.47
C GLY A 113 -11.64 18.60 16.03
N PRO A 114 -12.56 17.62 16.10
CA PRO A 114 -12.27 16.23 15.78
C PRO A 114 -11.58 16.05 14.42
N VAL A 115 -10.60 15.14 14.37
CA VAL A 115 -9.84 14.86 13.14
C VAL A 115 -10.64 13.88 12.28
N HIS A 116 -10.81 14.17 10.99
CA HIS A 116 -11.47 13.21 10.10
C HIS A 116 -10.58 11.99 9.89
N VAL A 117 -11.16 10.79 9.83
CA VAL A 117 -10.40 9.56 9.62
C VAL A 117 -11.10 8.69 8.59
N LEU A 118 -10.45 8.48 7.44
CA LEU A 118 -10.93 7.59 6.40
C LEU A 118 -10.36 6.20 6.59
N PHE A 119 -11.24 5.21 6.79
CA PHE A 119 -10.91 3.79 6.68
C PHE A 119 -11.71 3.17 5.53
N LEU A 120 -10.99 2.68 4.51
CA LEU A 120 -11.57 1.89 3.43
C LEU A 120 -11.50 0.42 3.79
N ASP A 121 -12.67 -0.14 4.08
CA ASP A 121 -12.84 -1.53 4.45
C ASP A 121 -12.89 -2.39 3.19
N LEU A 122 -11.96 -3.33 3.07
CA LEU A 122 -11.77 -4.13 1.86
C LEU A 122 -12.13 -5.60 2.14
N GLU A 123 -13.00 -5.83 3.14
CA GLU A 123 -13.55 -7.13 3.56
C GLU A 123 -12.52 -8.07 4.20
N GLY A 124 -11.37 -8.27 3.57
CA GLY A 124 -10.39 -9.28 3.94
C GLY A 124 -9.35 -8.86 4.99
N GLN A 125 -9.50 -7.75 5.71
CA GLN A 125 -8.60 -7.40 6.81
C GLN A 125 -8.65 -8.42 7.97
N TYR A 126 -7.53 -8.62 8.67
CA TYR A 126 -7.45 -9.46 9.88
C TYR A 126 -8.35 -8.92 11.00
N HIS A 127 -8.83 -9.81 11.86
CA HIS A 127 -9.67 -9.45 13.00
C HIS A 127 -8.99 -8.42 13.92
N ALA A 128 -7.75 -8.66 14.32
CA ALA A 128 -6.98 -7.72 15.15
C ALA A 128 -6.80 -6.32 14.50
N THR A 129 -6.85 -6.25 13.15
CA THR A 129 -6.86 -4.96 12.45
C THR A 129 -8.20 -4.27 12.58
N ILE A 130 -9.30 -5.00 12.47
CA ILE A 130 -10.65 -4.45 12.63
C ILE A 130 -10.91 -4.05 14.08
N ASP A 131 -10.40 -4.78 15.06
CA ASP A 131 -10.50 -4.40 16.48
C ASP A 131 -9.80 -3.06 16.74
N HIS A 132 -8.56 -2.91 16.24
CA HIS A 132 -7.82 -1.66 16.33
C HIS A 132 -8.49 -0.52 15.57
N VAL A 133 -9.08 -0.81 14.40
CA VAL A 133 -9.85 0.20 13.66
C VAL A 133 -11.07 0.65 14.46
N THR A 134 -11.79 -0.29 15.07
CA THR A 134 -12.94 0.00 15.92
C THR A 134 -12.52 0.90 17.09
N GLU A 135 -11.48 0.51 17.83
CA GLU A 135 -10.94 1.31 18.95
C GLU A 135 -10.59 2.75 18.54
N MET A 136 -9.88 2.90 17.41
CA MET A 136 -9.45 4.23 16.95
C MET A 136 -10.60 5.08 16.40
N LEU A 137 -11.59 4.48 15.74
CA LEU A 137 -12.73 5.21 15.16
C LEU A 137 -13.85 5.51 16.17
N SER A 138 -13.85 4.84 17.33
CA SER A 138 -14.80 5.11 18.43
C SER A 138 -14.35 6.24 19.38
N ARG A 139 -13.24 6.92 19.10
CA ARG A 139 -12.76 8.04 19.93
C ARG A 139 -13.58 9.30 19.67
N ASP A 140 -13.86 10.07 20.73
CA ASP A 140 -14.61 11.32 20.64
C ASP A 140 -13.87 12.44 19.88
N ASP A 141 -12.54 12.36 19.80
CA ASP A 141 -11.69 13.30 19.05
C ASP A 141 -11.50 12.92 17.58
N VAL A 142 -12.26 11.92 17.10
CA VAL A 142 -12.25 11.43 15.72
C VAL A 142 -13.61 11.64 15.06
N HIS A 143 -13.60 12.12 13.82
CA HIS A 143 -14.75 12.08 12.90
C HIS A 143 -14.57 10.92 11.90
N PRO A 144 -15.15 9.75 12.15
CA PRO A 144 -14.87 8.54 11.37
C PRO A 144 -15.62 8.49 10.03
N TRP A 145 -14.94 7.99 8.99
CA TRP A 145 -15.50 7.59 7.70
C TRP A 145 -15.15 6.11 7.45
N TRP A 146 -15.99 5.19 7.90
CA TRP A 146 -15.76 3.75 7.74
C TRP A 146 -16.53 3.23 6.52
N VAL A 147 -15.85 3.13 5.38
CA VAL A 147 -16.52 2.80 4.11
C VAL A 147 -16.49 1.28 3.86
N CYS A 148 -17.66 0.66 3.79
CA CYS A 148 -17.87 -0.76 3.45
C CYS A 148 -18.70 -0.86 2.16
N LEU A 149 -18.19 -0.30 1.06
CA LEU A 149 -18.88 -0.28 -0.24
C LEU A 149 -18.32 -1.35 -1.20
N PRO A 150 -19.11 -1.74 -2.23
CA PRO A 150 -18.64 -2.59 -3.33
C PRO A 150 -17.46 -2.01 -4.13
N ILE A 151 -16.23 -2.31 -3.72
CA ILE A 151 -15.00 -1.82 -4.36
C ILE A 151 -14.35 -2.92 -5.19
N ASN A 152 -14.07 -2.64 -6.46
CA ASN A 152 -13.35 -3.57 -7.33
C ASN A 152 -11.85 -3.55 -6.98
N LEU A 153 -11.27 -4.74 -6.89
CA LEU A 153 -9.90 -4.94 -6.43
C LEU A 153 -9.20 -5.96 -7.31
N ARG A 154 -7.91 -5.74 -7.57
CA ARG A 154 -7.06 -6.68 -8.30
C ARG A 154 -6.96 -8.01 -7.53
N ASN A 155 -7.31 -9.11 -8.20
CA ASN A 155 -6.98 -10.47 -7.77
C ASN A 155 -5.76 -10.99 -8.54
N ALA A 156 -4.55 -10.74 -8.02
CA ALA A 156 -3.34 -11.24 -8.64
C ALA A 156 -3.18 -12.77 -8.52
N SER A 157 -4.09 -13.48 -7.86
CA SER A 157 -3.97 -14.92 -7.64
C SER A 157 -4.56 -15.77 -8.76
N SER A 158 -5.34 -15.17 -9.67
CA SER A 158 -5.99 -15.87 -10.78
C SER A 158 -5.86 -15.10 -12.09
N ALA A 159 -5.58 -15.85 -13.17
CA ALA A 159 -5.69 -15.36 -14.54
C ALA A 159 -7.13 -15.41 -15.07
N LEU A 160 -7.98 -16.27 -14.49
CA LEU A 160 -9.38 -16.46 -14.87
C LEU A 160 -10.27 -15.38 -14.26
N GLU A 161 -10.05 -15.08 -12.98
CA GLU A 161 -10.75 -14.03 -12.23
C GLU A 161 -9.73 -12.99 -11.79
N PRO A 162 -9.26 -12.10 -12.67
CA PRO A 162 -8.23 -11.12 -12.35
C PRO A 162 -8.73 -9.97 -11.46
N PHE A 163 -10.03 -9.88 -11.21
CA PHE A 163 -10.62 -8.94 -10.29
C PHE A 163 -11.60 -9.65 -9.36
N TRP A 164 -11.89 -9.01 -8.24
CA TRP A 164 -12.94 -9.41 -7.32
C TRP A 164 -13.52 -8.13 -6.69
N CYS A 165 -14.73 -8.21 -6.15
CA CYS A 165 -15.39 -7.09 -5.52
C CYS A 165 -15.51 -7.34 -4.01
N ALA A 166 -14.93 -6.45 -3.18
CA ALA A 166 -15.17 -6.48 -1.74
C ALA A 166 -16.61 -6.05 -1.42
N TRP A 167 -17.26 -6.62 -0.42
CA TRP A 167 -18.64 -6.30 -0.03
C TRP A 167 -19.65 -6.42 -1.19
N GLU A 168 -19.45 -7.40 -2.06
CA GLU A 168 -20.29 -7.60 -3.24
C GLU A 168 -21.71 -8.05 -2.85
N PRO A 169 -22.76 -7.31 -3.27
CA PRO A 169 -24.15 -7.69 -3.02
C PRO A 169 -24.48 -9.04 -3.67
N GLY A 170 -25.27 -9.87 -3.00
CA GLY A 170 -25.60 -11.23 -3.44
C GLY A 170 -24.52 -12.27 -3.14
N ARG A 171 -23.38 -11.87 -2.58
CA ARG A 171 -22.30 -12.77 -2.13
C ARG A 171 -22.07 -12.72 -0.61
N GLU A 172 -23.07 -12.29 0.16
CA GLU A 172 -23.00 -12.12 1.61
C GLU A 172 -22.55 -13.40 2.33
N ALA A 173 -23.02 -14.56 1.86
CA ALA A 173 -22.66 -15.86 2.41
C ALA A 173 -21.18 -16.25 2.15
N ASP A 174 -20.55 -15.63 1.15
CA ASP A 174 -19.15 -15.86 0.79
C ASP A 174 -18.20 -14.80 1.40
N TRP A 175 -18.74 -13.70 1.95
CA TRP A 175 -17.91 -12.64 2.53
C TRP A 175 -16.95 -13.19 3.60
N ILE A 176 -15.72 -12.68 3.59
CA ILE A 176 -14.66 -13.18 4.48
C ILE A 176 -15.05 -13.00 5.95
N ARG A 177 -15.81 -11.96 6.26
CA ARG A 177 -16.31 -11.66 7.60
C ARG A 177 -17.63 -10.89 7.50
N PRO A 178 -18.45 -10.87 8.57
CA PRO A 178 -19.62 -10.01 8.62
C PRO A 178 -19.23 -8.54 8.47
N MET A 179 -20.16 -7.76 7.92
CA MET A 179 -20.05 -6.31 7.89
C MET A 179 -19.99 -5.77 9.33
N PRO A 180 -19.13 -4.78 9.63
CA PRO A 180 -19.05 -4.20 10.96
C PRO A 180 -20.36 -3.51 11.35
N THR A 181 -20.66 -3.48 12.65
CA THR A 181 -21.87 -2.84 13.21
C THR A 181 -21.61 -1.46 13.80
N HIS A 182 -20.40 -0.90 13.59
CA HIS A 182 -20.05 0.42 14.11
C HIS A 182 -20.93 1.51 13.47
N PRO A 183 -21.40 2.52 14.22
CA PRO A 183 -22.36 3.52 13.71
C PRO A 183 -21.82 4.38 12.56
N SER A 184 -20.51 4.45 12.38
CA SER A 184 -19.88 5.19 11.27
C SER A 184 -19.73 4.38 9.97
N VAL A 185 -20.23 3.14 9.94
CA VAL A 185 -20.19 2.30 8.73
C VAL A 185 -21.08 2.89 7.64
N ILE A 186 -20.48 3.07 6.48
CA ILE A 186 -21.12 3.54 5.25
C ILE A 186 -21.14 2.38 4.28
N SER A 187 -22.30 1.74 4.14
CA SER A 187 -22.53 0.60 3.26
C SER A 187 -23.57 0.87 2.17
N ASP A 188 -24.29 1.99 2.25
CA ASP A 188 -25.25 2.40 1.21
C ASP A 188 -24.51 2.99 -0.02
N PRO A 189 -24.64 2.37 -1.21
CA PRO A 189 -24.13 2.92 -2.47
C PRO A 189 -24.56 4.36 -2.79
N ALA A 190 -25.70 4.82 -2.27
CA ALA A 190 -26.20 6.17 -2.52
C ALA A 190 -25.57 7.25 -1.62
N TYR A 191 -24.80 6.88 -0.59
CA TYR A 191 -24.25 7.82 0.39
C TYR A 191 -23.34 8.88 -0.25
N PHE A 192 -22.46 8.46 -1.16
CA PHE A 192 -21.56 9.36 -1.87
C PHE A 192 -22.06 9.62 -3.28
N PRO A 193 -22.32 10.88 -3.68
CA PRO A 193 -22.83 11.19 -5.01
C PRO A 193 -21.85 10.86 -6.15
N PHE A 194 -20.56 10.75 -5.84
CA PHE A 194 -19.53 10.38 -6.81
C PHE A 194 -19.35 8.86 -6.96
N TYR A 195 -19.90 8.07 -6.04
CA TYR A 195 -19.67 6.64 -6.01
C TYR A 195 -20.33 5.96 -7.21
N ARG A 196 -19.66 4.93 -7.73
CA ARG A 196 -20.20 4.04 -8.75
C ARG A 196 -19.94 2.61 -8.32
N PHE A 197 -20.92 1.75 -8.52
CA PHE A 197 -20.79 0.33 -8.22
C PHE A 197 -19.52 -0.24 -8.83
N ARG A 198 -18.74 -0.99 -8.02
CA ARG A 198 -17.46 -1.59 -8.43
C ARG A 198 -16.45 -0.57 -8.96
N MET A 199 -16.47 0.66 -8.44
CA MET A 199 -15.37 1.58 -8.70
C MET A 199 -14.09 1.08 -8.03
N GLU A 200 -12.97 1.28 -8.71
CA GLU A 200 -11.65 0.90 -8.19
C GLU A 200 -11.26 1.77 -7.00
N PHE A 201 -10.46 1.20 -6.10
CA PHE A 201 -9.84 1.90 -4.99
C PHE A 201 -9.10 3.18 -5.45
N GLU A 202 -8.33 3.10 -6.54
CA GLU A 202 -7.57 4.20 -7.11
C GLU A 202 -8.44 5.32 -7.68
N ALA A 203 -9.72 5.05 -7.97
CA ALA A 203 -10.70 6.05 -8.35
C ALA A 203 -11.47 6.59 -7.15
N PHE A 204 -11.73 5.76 -6.14
CA PHE A 204 -12.47 6.15 -4.93
C PHE A 204 -11.73 7.21 -4.14
N VAL A 205 -10.46 6.97 -3.81
CA VAL A 205 -9.70 7.87 -2.91
C VAL A 205 -9.61 9.30 -3.45
N PRO A 206 -9.26 9.55 -4.74
CA PRO A 206 -9.27 10.91 -5.28
C PRO A 206 -10.67 11.56 -5.27
N ALA A 207 -11.72 10.79 -5.56
CA ALA A 207 -13.10 11.28 -5.57
C ALA A 207 -13.58 11.63 -4.16
N PHE A 208 -13.28 10.79 -3.17
CA PHE A 208 -13.53 11.06 -1.76
C PHE A 208 -12.80 12.31 -1.28
N ASN A 209 -11.51 12.46 -1.61
CA ASN A 209 -10.74 13.65 -1.22
C ASN A 209 -11.34 14.92 -1.81
N ALA A 210 -11.75 14.89 -3.08
CA ALA A 210 -12.41 16.02 -3.73
C ALA A 210 -13.76 16.35 -3.07
N TRP A 211 -14.59 15.32 -2.83
CA TRP A 211 -15.89 15.45 -2.16
C TRP A 211 -15.75 16.00 -0.74
N LEU A 212 -14.87 15.43 0.08
CA LEU A 212 -14.63 15.87 1.45
C LEU A 212 -14.13 17.32 1.48
N SER A 213 -13.22 17.67 0.58
CA SER A 213 -12.68 19.03 0.50
C SER A 213 -13.62 20.07 -0.06
N SER A 214 -14.70 19.66 -0.75
CA SER A 214 -15.73 20.51 -1.39
C SER A 214 -15.27 21.98 -1.58
N ASP A 215 -15.68 22.88 -0.67
CA ASP A 215 -15.21 24.27 -0.62
C ASP A 215 -14.20 24.55 0.50
N THR A 216 -13.95 23.61 1.40
CA THR A 216 -13.06 23.73 2.56
C THR A 216 -11.66 23.15 2.26
N PRO A 217 -10.58 23.96 2.26
CA PRO A 217 -9.21 23.46 2.12
C PRO A 217 -8.93 22.34 3.11
N THR A 218 -8.54 21.18 2.59
CA THR A 218 -8.43 19.95 3.38
C THR A 218 -7.05 19.34 3.24
N ALA A 219 -6.41 19.03 4.37
CA ALA A 219 -5.19 18.23 4.40
C ALA A 219 -5.51 16.75 4.52
N ILE A 220 -4.91 15.93 3.66
CA ILE A 220 -4.97 14.46 3.72
C ILE A 220 -3.63 13.94 4.23
N LEU A 221 -3.61 13.40 5.44
CA LEU A 221 -2.41 12.84 6.06
C LEU A 221 -2.27 11.37 5.71
N VAL A 222 -1.10 10.98 5.19
CA VAL A 222 -0.82 9.58 4.82
C VAL A 222 0.44 9.10 5.53
N GLY A 223 0.30 7.97 6.25
CA GLY A 223 1.41 7.28 6.91
C GLY A 223 2.32 6.56 5.91
N ILE A 224 3.35 7.25 5.42
CA ILE A 224 4.40 6.70 4.57
C ILE A 224 5.75 6.99 5.22
N ARG A 225 6.63 5.99 5.28
CA ARG A 225 8.04 6.14 5.63
C ARG A 225 8.93 5.83 4.43
N SER A 226 9.93 6.67 4.22
CA SER A 226 10.80 6.64 3.03
C SER A 226 11.84 5.51 3.07
N ASP A 227 12.18 5.02 4.25
CA ASP A 227 13.09 3.89 4.48
C ASP A 227 12.44 2.53 4.13
N GLU A 228 11.11 2.46 4.07
CA GLU A 228 10.37 1.21 3.86
C GLU A 228 10.53 0.65 2.43
N SER A 229 10.70 1.53 1.42
CA SER A 229 11.06 1.10 0.05
C SER A 229 11.49 2.27 -0.83
N LEU A 230 12.21 1.97 -1.91
CA LEU A 230 12.55 2.96 -2.95
C LEU A 230 11.29 3.64 -3.54
N ASN A 231 10.19 2.91 -3.73
CA ASN A 231 8.94 3.50 -4.24
C ASN A 231 8.33 4.50 -3.24
N ARG A 232 8.43 4.24 -1.94
CA ARG A 232 7.96 5.14 -0.87
C ARG A 232 8.86 6.38 -0.77
N TYR A 233 10.18 6.21 -0.86
CA TYR A 233 11.13 7.32 -1.01
C TYR A 233 10.80 8.18 -2.24
N LEU A 234 10.51 7.55 -3.38
CA LEU A 234 10.15 8.25 -4.62
C LEU A 234 8.77 8.91 -4.57
N ALA A 235 7.84 8.44 -3.74
CA ALA A 235 6.53 9.05 -3.55
C ALA A 235 6.63 10.37 -2.77
N VAL A 236 7.58 10.46 -1.83
CA VAL A 236 7.87 11.68 -1.07
C VAL A 236 8.85 12.58 -1.82
N LYS A 237 9.72 12.02 -2.68
CA LYS A 237 10.69 12.82 -3.43
C LYS A 237 10.04 13.53 -4.62
N ARG A 238 10.20 14.86 -4.69
CA ARG A 238 9.88 15.69 -5.86
C ARG A 238 10.42 15.05 -7.15
N ARG A 239 9.50 14.68 -8.05
CA ARG A 239 9.82 14.42 -9.46
C ARG A 239 9.24 15.54 -10.30
N ALA A 240 10.07 16.19 -11.11
CA ALA A 240 9.64 17.21 -12.07
C ALA A 240 8.71 16.68 -13.19
N LYS A 241 8.32 15.39 -13.17
CA LYS A 241 7.61 14.71 -14.27
C LYS A 241 6.43 13.83 -13.83
N ILE A 242 5.93 13.94 -12.60
CA ILE A 242 4.67 13.28 -12.22
C ILE A 242 3.57 14.34 -12.22
N LYS A 243 2.35 13.96 -12.64
CA LYS A 243 1.11 14.76 -12.68
C LYS A 243 0.68 15.39 -11.34
N LYS A 244 1.55 15.44 -10.32
CA LYS A 244 1.28 15.99 -8.99
C LYS A 244 2.32 17.06 -8.64
N CYS A 245 1.88 18.18 -8.08
CA CYS A 245 2.76 19.25 -7.61
C CYS A 245 2.85 19.26 -6.08
N ALA A 246 3.99 19.71 -5.54
CA ALA A 246 4.13 19.96 -4.12
C ALA A 246 3.33 21.23 -3.75
N TRP A 247 2.72 21.24 -2.57
CA TRP A 247 2.01 22.41 -2.05
C TRP A 247 2.98 23.50 -1.62
N MET A 248 2.60 24.75 -1.84
CA MET A 248 3.34 25.94 -1.45
C MET A 248 2.51 26.67 -0.40
N PRO A 249 3.02 26.85 0.83
CA PRO A 249 2.37 27.67 1.82
C PRO A 249 2.23 29.10 1.30
N PRO A 250 1.12 29.79 1.59
CA PRO A 250 0.99 31.21 1.29
C PRO A 250 2.18 32.01 1.85
N GLY A 251 2.83 32.83 1.02
CA GLY A 251 3.98 33.64 1.41
C GLY A 251 5.33 32.90 1.53
N ALA A 252 5.41 31.61 1.19
CA ALA A 252 6.67 30.86 1.19
C ALA A 252 7.40 30.89 -0.16
N ASP A 253 8.73 30.95 -0.12
CA ASP A 253 9.58 30.93 -1.32
C ASP A 253 9.74 29.54 -1.96
N GLN A 254 9.38 28.48 -1.22
CA GLN A 254 9.58 27.11 -1.67
C GLN A 254 8.41 26.19 -1.31
N PRO A 255 8.09 25.23 -2.19
CA PRO A 255 7.07 24.24 -1.91
C PRO A 255 7.54 23.20 -0.89
N ILE A 256 6.59 22.66 -0.13
CA ILE A 256 6.82 21.63 0.88
C ILE A 256 7.12 20.28 0.22
N PRO A 257 8.33 19.71 0.40
CA PRO A 257 8.73 18.51 -0.32
C PRO A 257 7.98 17.25 0.11
N TRP A 258 7.42 17.22 1.33
CA TRP A 258 6.62 16.12 1.87
C TRP A 258 5.11 16.31 1.62
N SER A 259 4.75 16.95 0.52
CA SER A 259 3.36 17.20 0.10
C SER A 259 3.11 16.86 -1.37
N ALA A 260 1.85 16.59 -1.71
CA ALA A 260 1.42 16.33 -3.08
C ALA A 260 -0.02 16.84 -3.33
N ARG A 261 -0.26 17.39 -4.51
CA ARG A 261 -1.55 17.86 -5.01
C ARG A 261 -1.77 17.35 -6.43
N ASP A 262 -2.99 16.99 -6.77
CA ASP A 262 -3.31 16.50 -8.12
C ASP A 262 -3.21 17.62 -9.17
N HIS A 263 -3.45 18.87 -8.78
CA HIS A 263 -3.23 20.06 -9.62
C HIS A 263 -3.09 21.32 -8.75
N ALA A 264 -2.63 22.43 -9.34
CA ALA A 264 -2.29 23.67 -8.64
C ALA A 264 -3.46 24.36 -7.91
N HIS A 265 -4.71 24.02 -8.25
CA HIS A 265 -5.93 24.55 -7.63
C HIS A 265 -6.68 23.53 -6.75
N SER A 266 -6.14 22.32 -6.56
CA SER A 266 -6.79 21.29 -5.75
C SER A 266 -6.88 21.73 -4.29
N ARG A 267 -8.09 21.73 -3.71
CA ARG A 267 -8.34 22.06 -2.29
C ARG A 267 -7.91 20.95 -1.34
N ALA A 268 -7.86 19.72 -1.82
CA ALA A 268 -7.28 18.59 -1.10
C ALA A 268 -5.77 18.54 -1.33
N VAL A 269 -5.00 18.53 -0.24
CA VAL A 269 -3.54 18.46 -0.27
C VAL A 269 -3.07 17.28 0.56
N THR A 270 -2.32 16.37 -0.05
CA THR A 270 -1.75 15.22 0.65
C THR A 270 -0.43 15.59 1.33
N PHE A 271 -0.24 15.15 2.57
CA PHE A 271 0.98 15.33 3.35
C PHE A 271 1.49 14.02 3.95
N PHE A 272 2.82 13.91 4.08
CA PHE A 272 3.52 12.71 4.59
C PHE A 272 4.33 13.04 5.85
N PRO A 273 3.70 13.32 7.01
CA PRO A 273 4.37 13.93 8.16
C PRO A 273 5.48 13.07 8.78
N ILE A 274 5.40 11.76 8.64
CA ILE A 274 6.35 10.78 9.22
C ILE A 274 7.34 10.20 8.20
N TYR A 275 7.54 10.84 7.05
CA TYR A 275 8.35 10.29 5.95
C TYR A 275 9.78 9.88 6.30
N ASP A 276 10.36 10.47 7.33
CA ASP A 276 11.72 10.27 7.80
C ASP A 276 11.82 9.36 9.04
N TRP A 277 10.71 8.85 9.55
CA TRP A 277 10.68 7.93 10.68
C TRP A 277 11.18 6.55 10.28
N ARG A 278 11.84 5.87 11.22
CA ARG A 278 12.25 4.47 11.12
C ARG A 278 11.28 3.54 11.84
N PHE A 279 11.49 2.24 11.70
CA PHE A 279 10.66 1.23 12.34
C PHE A 279 10.72 1.37 13.86
N GLU A 280 11.93 1.56 14.40
CA GLU A 280 12.19 1.71 15.84
C GLU A 280 11.57 2.99 16.40
N ASP A 281 11.53 4.08 15.61
CA ASP A 281 10.94 5.35 16.02
C ASP A 281 9.43 5.21 16.26
N LEU A 282 8.73 4.45 15.39
CA LEU A 282 7.30 4.17 15.56
C LEU A 282 7.02 3.47 16.88
N TRP A 283 7.74 2.36 17.15
CA TRP A 283 7.50 1.53 18.32
C TRP A 283 7.97 2.19 19.61
N ARG A 284 9.02 3.01 19.56
CA ARG A 284 9.42 3.85 20.69
C ARG A 284 8.30 4.82 21.06
N TYR A 285 7.77 5.56 20.08
CA TYR A 285 6.66 6.49 20.33
C TYR A 285 5.43 5.79 20.90
N VAL A 286 5.04 4.65 20.33
CA VAL A 286 3.91 3.84 20.83
C VAL A 286 4.14 3.39 22.27
N ALA A 287 5.32 2.84 22.58
CA ALA A 287 5.64 2.30 23.90
C ALA A 287 5.77 3.40 24.97
N GLU A 288 6.50 4.48 24.69
CA GLU A 288 6.72 5.59 25.65
C GLU A 288 5.43 6.32 26.01
N ARG A 289 4.42 6.28 25.13
CA ARG A 289 3.16 7.00 25.29
C ARG A 289 1.99 6.07 25.65
N GLY A 290 2.21 4.76 25.74
CA GLY A 290 1.17 3.77 26.02
C GLY A 290 0.02 3.80 25.00
N LEU A 291 0.34 4.00 23.72
CA LEU A 291 -0.67 4.21 22.67
C LEU A 291 -1.25 2.89 22.17
N ALA A 292 -2.54 2.92 21.82
CA ALA A 292 -3.20 1.84 21.12
C ALA A 292 -2.51 1.53 19.79
N TYR A 293 -2.33 0.25 19.48
CA TYR A 293 -1.76 -0.21 18.22
C TYR A 293 -2.36 -1.55 17.80
N ASN A 294 -2.29 -1.83 16.51
CA ASN A 294 -2.81 -3.07 15.94
C ASN A 294 -2.04 -4.30 16.44
N ARG A 295 -2.71 -5.14 17.23
CA ARG A 295 -2.16 -6.36 17.83
C ARG A 295 -1.76 -7.43 16.83
N LEU A 296 -2.15 -7.29 15.56
CA LEU A 296 -1.63 -8.13 14.48
C LEU A 296 -0.10 -8.09 14.41
N TYR A 297 0.55 -6.98 14.77
CA TYR A 297 2.01 -6.91 14.76
C TYR A 297 2.67 -7.83 15.81
N ASP A 298 2.02 -8.06 16.95
CA ASP A 298 2.48 -9.03 17.96
C ASP A 298 2.37 -10.45 17.38
N GLN A 299 1.23 -10.74 16.73
CA GLN A 299 1.00 -12.04 16.08
C GLN A 299 1.98 -12.28 14.93
N MET A 300 2.29 -11.26 14.12
CA MET A 300 3.32 -11.32 13.07
C MET A 300 4.70 -11.61 13.66
N TYR A 301 5.03 -10.97 14.79
CA TYR A 301 6.30 -11.19 15.48
C TYR A 301 6.40 -12.65 15.96
N TRP A 302 5.36 -13.16 16.63
CA TRP A 302 5.32 -14.57 17.08
C TRP A 302 5.33 -15.56 15.90
N ALA A 303 4.76 -15.20 14.75
CA ALA A 303 4.82 -16.01 13.53
C ALA A 303 6.17 -15.95 12.80
N GLY A 304 7.17 -15.23 13.34
CA GLY A 304 8.52 -15.12 12.80
C GLY A 304 8.65 -14.20 11.59
N VAL A 305 7.71 -13.27 11.38
CA VAL A 305 7.77 -12.31 10.28
C VAL A 305 8.86 -11.28 10.59
N ALA A 306 9.78 -11.05 9.65
CA ALA A 306 10.80 -10.01 9.82
C ALA A 306 10.16 -8.61 9.88
N TYR A 307 10.68 -7.71 10.70
CA TYR A 307 10.16 -6.34 10.86
C TYR A 307 9.97 -5.57 9.55
N SER A 308 10.89 -5.74 8.60
CA SER A 308 10.83 -5.11 7.27
C SER A 308 9.68 -5.64 6.38
N GLN A 309 9.10 -6.78 6.75
CA GLN A 309 8.01 -7.46 6.03
C GLN A 309 6.65 -7.32 6.74
N MET A 310 6.61 -6.77 7.95
CA MET A 310 5.38 -6.53 8.71
C MET A 310 4.55 -5.39 8.10
N ARG A 311 3.72 -5.76 7.11
CA ARG A 311 2.84 -4.85 6.36
C ARG A 311 1.44 -5.43 6.30
N ILE A 312 0.46 -4.55 6.40
CA ILE A 312 -0.95 -4.91 6.27
C ILE A 312 -1.53 -4.28 5.01
N CYS A 313 -2.35 -5.04 4.29
CA CYS A 313 -3.05 -4.61 3.08
C CYS A 313 -4.07 -5.69 2.70
N GLN A 314 -4.90 -5.46 1.68
CA GLN A 314 -5.82 -6.47 1.14
C GLN A 314 -5.06 -7.72 0.66
N PRO A 315 -5.58 -8.94 0.90
CA PRO A 315 -4.82 -10.19 0.76
C PRO A 315 -4.37 -10.54 -0.67
N TYR A 316 -5.06 -10.07 -1.71
CA TYR A 316 -4.96 -10.63 -3.07
C TYR A 316 -4.16 -9.79 -4.09
N GLY A 317 -3.64 -8.63 -3.69
CA GLY A 317 -2.87 -7.75 -4.60
C GLY A 317 -1.50 -8.33 -5.00
N ASP A 318 -0.87 -7.75 -6.03
CA ASP A 318 0.40 -8.24 -6.62
C ASP A 318 1.54 -8.43 -5.59
N ASP A 319 1.62 -7.50 -4.63
CA ASP A 319 2.65 -7.51 -3.58
C ASP A 319 2.17 -8.26 -2.33
N GLN A 320 0.86 -8.30 -2.12
CA GLN A 320 0.18 -8.80 -0.93
C GLN A 320 -0.05 -10.30 -0.95
N ARG A 321 -0.28 -10.89 -2.14
CA ARG A 321 -0.48 -12.34 -2.31
C ARG A 321 0.68 -13.18 -1.75
N LYS A 322 1.87 -12.56 -1.63
CA LYS A 322 3.06 -13.14 -1.00
C LYS A 322 2.92 -13.42 0.49
N GLY A 323 1.95 -12.82 1.17
CA GLY A 323 1.69 -12.99 2.61
C GLY A 323 0.42 -13.77 2.90
N LEU A 324 -0.24 -14.38 1.90
CA LEU A 324 -1.49 -15.14 2.12
C LEU A 324 -1.34 -16.31 3.08
N ASP A 325 -0.15 -16.95 3.12
CA ASP A 325 0.17 -18.03 4.07
C ASP A 325 0.13 -17.57 5.54
N LEU A 326 0.22 -16.26 5.79
CA LEU A 326 0.17 -15.71 7.12
C LEU A 326 -1.23 -15.83 7.75
N TYR A 327 -2.30 -15.78 6.95
CA TYR A 327 -3.65 -16.08 7.44
C TYR A 327 -3.74 -17.50 8.00
N HIS A 328 -3.13 -18.47 7.34
CA HIS A 328 -3.10 -19.85 7.83
C HIS A 328 -2.40 -19.98 9.19
N ARG A 329 -1.41 -19.12 9.47
CA ARG A 329 -0.66 -19.13 10.74
C ARG A 329 -1.34 -18.36 11.85
N ILE A 330 -1.95 -17.21 11.53
CA ILE A 330 -2.49 -16.27 12.52
C ILE A 330 -3.99 -16.47 12.72
N GLU A 331 -4.76 -16.64 11.65
CA GLU A 331 -6.23 -16.76 11.68
C GLU A 331 -6.73 -17.91 10.79
N PRO A 332 -6.48 -19.18 11.17
CA PRO A 332 -6.83 -20.33 10.33
C PRO A 332 -8.34 -20.42 10.01
N GLY A 333 -9.21 -19.93 10.88
CA GLY A 333 -10.65 -19.82 10.60
C GLY A 333 -10.98 -18.83 9.47
N THR A 334 -10.32 -17.68 9.47
CA THR A 334 -10.45 -16.66 8.41
C THR A 334 -9.86 -17.17 7.09
N TRP A 335 -8.78 -17.96 7.14
CA TRP A 335 -8.11 -18.49 5.95
C TRP A 335 -9.06 -19.27 5.02
N PHE A 336 -9.94 -20.12 5.57
CA PHE A 336 -10.89 -20.87 4.76
C PHE A 336 -11.81 -19.95 3.94
N ARG A 337 -12.29 -18.86 4.56
CA ARG A 337 -13.15 -17.88 3.89
C ARG A 337 -12.38 -17.06 2.86
N VAL A 338 -11.13 -16.68 3.15
CA VAL A 338 -10.22 -16.04 2.18
C VAL A 338 -10.05 -16.91 0.93
N VAL A 339 -9.81 -18.21 1.12
CA VAL A 339 -9.66 -19.14 -0.02
C VAL A 339 -10.95 -19.32 -0.81
N ARG A 340 -12.09 -19.43 -0.12
CA ARG A 340 -13.40 -19.58 -0.77
C ARG A 340 -13.83 -18.31 -1.51
N ARG A 341 -13.49 -17.13 -0.98
CA ARG A 341 -13.95 -15.84 -1.51
C ARG A 341 -13.35 -15.53 -2.89
N VAL A 342 -12.06 -15.84 -3.09
CA VAL A 342 -11.31 -15.42 -4.26
C VAL A 342 -10.59 -16.59 -4.94
N SER A 343 -10.87 -16.78 -6.23
CA SER A 343 -10.21 -17.80 -7.04
C SER A 343 -8.69 -17.64 -7.05
N GLY A 344 -7.99 -18.77 -6.94
CA GLY A 344 -6.53 -18.82 -6.96
C GLY A 344 -5.84 -18.46 -5.63
N ALA A 345 -6.55 -18.07 -4.57
CA ALA A 345 -5.94 -17.73 -3.28
C ALA A 345 -5.04 -18.85 -2.70
N ASN A 346 -5.49 -20.12 -2.76
CA ASN A 346 -4.68 -21.27 -2.34
C ASN A 346 -3.45 -21.49 -3.25
N PHE A 347 -3.60 -21.25 -4.56
CA PHE A 347 -2.46 -21.27 -5.50
C PHE A 347 -1.44 -20.20 -5.12
N ALA A 348 -1.87 -18.97 -4.88
CA ALA A 348 -0.97 -17.89 -4.51
C ALA A 348 -0.28 -18.12 -3.16
N ALA A 349 -0.97 -18.64 -2.14
CA ALA A 349 -0.34 -18.98 -0.85
C ALA A 349 0.82 -19.98 -1.00
N ARG A 350 0.70 -20.95 -1.92
CA ARG A 350 1.76 -21.95 -2.18
C ARG A 350 2.88 -21.44 -3.08
N TYR A 351 2.54 -20.73 -4.15
CA TYR A 351 3.45 -20.49 -5.27
C TYR A 351 3.93 -19.03 -5.42
N SER A 352 3.31 -18.05 -4.77
CA SER A 352 3.64 -16.61 -4.94
C SER A 352 5.09 -16.21 -4.64
N ARG A 353 5.78 -16.99 -3.79
CA ARG A 353 7.21 -16.78 -3.43
C ARG A 353 8.18 -17.59 -4.29
N GLN A 354 7.68 -18.45 -5.17
CA GLN A 354 8.49 -19.39 -5.94
C GLN A 354 9.01 -18.77 -7.25
N LYS A 355 10.12 -19.33 -7.75
CA LYS A 355 10.70 -18.95 -9.05
C LYS A 355 9.75 -19.27 -10.21
N LEU A 356 8.81 -20.20 -10.03
CA LEU A 356 7.82 -20.59 -11.05
C LEU A 356 7.09 -19.38 -11.65
N LEU A 357 6.72 -18.39 -10.82
CA LEU A 357 6.01 -17.19 -11.25
C LEU A 357 6.94 -16.07 -11.76
N GLY A 358 8.15 -16.39 -12.21
CA GLY A 358 9.08 -15.42 -12.78
C GLY A 358 9.78 -14.50 -11.77
N TYR A 359 9.63 -14.74 -10.46
CA TYR A 359 10.41 -14.05 -9.43
C TYR A 359 11.86 -14.54 -9.39
N ARG A 360 12.80 -13.64 -9.06
CA ARG A 360 14.25 -13.93 -8.99
C ARG A 360 14.81 -14.56 -10.29
N GLY A 361 14.36 -14.06 -11.44
CA GLY A 361 14.82 -14.53 -12.77
C GLY A 361 14.04 -15.72 -13.32
N GLY A 362 13.03 -16.22 -12.61
CA GLY A 362 12.25 -17.37 -13.04
C GLY A 362 13.00 -18.69 -12.90
N LEU A 363 12.48 -19.73 -13.55
CA LEU A 363 13.17 -21.02 -13.73
C LEU A 363 14.10 -21.03 -14.95
N GLY A 364 14.29 -19.88 -15.61
CA GLY A 364 14.98 -19.79 -16.90
C GLY A 364 14.04 -20.04 -18.09
N LEU A 365 14.62 -20.12 -19.29
CA LEU A 365 13.90 -20.53 -20.50
C LEU A 365 13.68 -22.04 -20.43
N PRO A 366 12.45 -22.56 -20.47
CA PRO A 366 12.23 -24.01 -20.46
C PRO A 366 12.88 -24.66 -21.69
N PRO A 367 13.49 -25.85 -21.55
CA PRO A 367 14.27 -26.48 -22.62
C PRO A 367 13.43 -26.83 -23.86
N THR A 368 12.11 -26.91 -23.73
CA THR A 368 11.16 -27.13 -24.83
C THR A 368 11.05 -25.94 -25.79
N PHE A 369 11.50 -24.75 -25.40
CA PHE A 369 11.44 -23.54 -26.23
C PHE A 369 12.84 -23.11 -26.66
N GLY A 370 13.01 -22.82 -27.96
CA GLY A 370 14.29 -22.37 -28.52
C GLY A 370 14.59 -20.88 -28.26
N SER A 371 13.61 -20.10 -27.81
CA SER A 371 13.76 -18.66 -27.53
C SER A 371 12.71 -18.16 -26.52
N TRP A 372 13.03 -17.09 -25.81
CA TRP A 372 12.09 -16.36 -24.96
C TRP A 372 10.94 -15.76 -25.75
N ARG A 373 11.14 -15.42 -27.02
CA ARG A 373 10.05 -15.01 -27.91
C ARG A 373 9.01 -16.11 -28.04
N GLN A 374 9.43 -17.31 -28.44
CA GLN A 374 8.54 -18.46 -28.60
C GLN A 374 7.80 -18.78 -27.30
N TYR A 375 8.52 -18.72 -26.17
CA TYR A 375 7.91 -18.94 -24.85
C TYR A 375 6.91 -17.84 -24.49
N SER A 376 7.20 -16.57 -24.80
CA SER A 376 6.27 -15.45 -24.57
C SER A 376 4.98 -15.59 -25.38
N GLU A 377 5.10 -15.99 -26.65
CA GLU A 377 3.96 -16.24 -27.53
C GLU A 377 3.10 -17.40 -27.02
N PHE A 378 3.73 -18.50 -26.57
CA PHE A 378 3.03 -19.61 -25.92
C PHE A 378 2.28 -19.17 -24.66
N LEU A 379 2.96 -18.46 -23.74
CA LEU A 379 2.35 -17.97 -22.51
C LEU A 379 1.17 -17.05 -22.80
N LEU A 380 1.31 -16.11 -23.74
CA LEU A 380 0.24 -15.20 -24.12
C LEU A 380 -0.98 -15.96 -24.67
N ARG A 381 -0.76 -16.97 -25.52
CA ARG A 381 -1.84 -17.82 -26.09
C ARG A 381 -2.51 -18.73 -25.05
N SER A 382 -1.83 -19.03 -23.94
CA SER A 382 -2.38 -19.84 -22.85
C SER A 382 -3.25 -19.02 -21.88
N LEU A 383 -3.28 -17.69 -21.99
CA LEU A 383 -4.11 -16.84 -21.14
C LEU A 383 -5.57 -16.86 -21.60
N PRO A 384 -6.53 -16.65 -20.68
CA PRO A 384 -7.93 -16.42 -21.04
C PRO A 384 -8.07 -15.22 -21.99
N ALA A 385 -8.99 -15.30 -22.95
CA ALA A 385 -9.10 -14.32 -24.05
C ALA A 385 -9.16 -12.84 -23.60
N PRO A 386 -9.92 -12.45 -22.56
CA PRO A 386 -9.92 -11.05 -22.08
C PRO A 386 -8.54 -10.60 -21.59
N LEU A 387 -7.85 -11.46 -20.84
CA LEU A 387 -6.53 -11.16 -20.31
C LEU A 387 -5.46 -11.17 -21.40
N GLN A 388 -5.58 -12.09 -22.36
CA GLN A 388 -4.76 -12.12 -23.58
C GLN A 388 -4.88 -10.80 -24.36
N GLN A 389 -6.09 -10.27 -24.54
CA GLN A 389 -6.33 -8.99 -25.21
C GLN A 389 -5.64 -7.82 -24.48
N VAL A 390 -5.76 -7.77 -23.16
CA VAL A 390 -5.10 -6.73 -22.36
C VAL A 390 -3.57 -6.82 -22.48
N TYR A 391 -3.00 -8.01 -22.32
CA TYR A 391 -1.56 -8.22 -22.44
C TYR A 391 -1.05 -7.94 -23.84
N GLY A 392 -1.73 -8.42 -24.89
CA GLY A 392 -1.38 -8.17 -26.28
C GLY A 392 -1.25 -6.67 -26.55
N ARG A 393 -2.29 -5.89 -26.23
CA ARG A 393 -2.27 -4.43 -26.37
C ARG A 393 -1.14 -3.76 -25.59
N ARG A 394 -0.86 -4.21 -24.35
CA ARG A 394 0.24 -3.64 -23.54
C ARG A 394 1.60 -4.00 -24.15
N ILE A 395 1.77 -5.22 -24.66
CA ILE A 395 3.00 -5.67 -25.34
C ILE A 395 3.21 -4.86 -26.62
N ASP A 396 2.18 -4.66 -27.45
CA ASP A 396 2.28 -3.83 -28.66
C ASP A 396 2.70 -2.40 -28.33
N ARG A 397 2.09 -1.81 -27.29
CA ARG A 397 2.47 -0.46 -26.83
C ARG A 397 3.89 -0.41 -26.28
N PHE A 398 4.35 -1.49 -25.62
CA PHE A 398 5.72 -1.59 -25.13
C PHE A 398 6.71 -1.65 -26.30
N ILE A 399 6.40 -2.44 -27.33
CA ILE A 399 7.19 -2.52 -28.57
C ILE A 399 7.26 -1.15 -29.25
N GLN A 400 6.12 -0.51 -29.46
CA GLN A 400 6.03 0.81 -30.08
C GLN A 400 6.84 1.85 -29.31
N TRP A 401 6.69 1.93 -27.99
CA TRP A 401 7.41 2.91 -27.17
C TRP A 401 8.92 2.78 -27.31
N TRP A 402 9.47 1.55 -27.31
CA TRP A 402 10.91 1.36 -27.52
C TRP A 402 11.34 1.68 -28.96
N GLY A 403 10.52 1.36 -29.96
CA GLY A 403 10.74 1.75 -31.35
C GLY A 403 10.88 3.27 -31.50
N ASP A 404 9.92 4.01 -30.96
CA ASP A 404 9.89 5.49 -30.96
C ASP A 404 11.09 6.11 -30.24
N HIS A 405 11.74 5.35 -29.33
CA HIS A 405 12.92 5.78 -28.56
C HIS A 405 14.22 5.13 -29.08
N GLY A 406 14.26 4.75 -30.36
CA GLY A 406 15.48 4.34 -31.06
C GLY A 406 15.88 2.87 -30.85
N TYR A 407 15.00 2.03 -30.31
CA TYR A 407 15.24 0.60 -30.06
C TYR A 407 14.14 -0.27 -30.72
N PRO A 408 14.12 -0.37 -32.06
CA PRO A 408 13.11 -1.12 -32.81
C PRO A 408 13.17 -2.63 -32.50
N LEU A 409 12.05 -3.33 -32.69
CA LEU A 409 11.89 -4.75 -32.35
C LEU A 409 12.97 -5.65 -32.97
N ALA A 410 13.43 -5.36 -34.19
CA ALA A 410 14.48 -6.12 -34.86
C ALA A 410 15.84 -6.11 -34.11
N ARG A 411 16.07 -5.14 -33.22
CA ARG A 411 17.28 -5.04 -32.40
C ARG A 411 17.09 -5.62 -30.99
N TRP A 412 15.91 -6.17 -30.69
CA TRP A 412 15.65 -6.72 -29.36
C TRP A 412 16.43 -8.00 -29.12
N PRO A 413 17.19 -8.09 -28.01
CA PRO A 413 17.74 -9.37 -27.60
C PRO A 413 16.61 -10.28 -27.14
N ASP A 414 16.76 -11.58 -27.38
CA ASP A 414 15.85 -12.58 -26.83
C ASP A 414 15.93 -12.58 -25.28
N ALA A 415 17.15 -12.51 -24.75
CA ALA A 415 17.46 -12.21 -23.36
C ALA A 415 18.48 -11.06 -23.29
N GLY A 416 18.12 -9.95 -22.66
CA GLY A 416 18.99 -8.79 -22.51
C GLY A 416 20.04 -8.95 -21.41
N MET A 417 20.86 -7.92 -21.20
CA MET A 417 21.79 -7.91 -20.07
C MET A 417 21.01 -7.71 -18.77
N PRO A 418 21.12 -8.60 -17.75
CA PRO A 418 20.34 -8.50 -16.52
C PRO A 418 20.43 -7.13 -15.84
N ALA A 419 21.61 -6.52 -15.83
CA ALA A 419 21.83 -5.20 -15.24
C ALA A 419 21.06 -4.07 -15.94
N LEU A 420 20.85 -4.16 -17.26
CA LEU A 420 20.09 -3.18 -18.05
C LEU A 420 18.59 -3.42 -17.94
N GLU A 421 18.16 -4.69 -17.99
CA GLU A 421 16.75 -5.07 -17.81
C GLU A 421 16.23 -4.66 -16.42
N ASN A 422 17.00 -4.94 -15.36
CA ASN A 422 16.65 -4.57 -13.99
C ASN A 422 16.52 -3.05 -13.81
N ARG A 423 17.32 -2.28 -14.57
CA ARG A 423 17.24 -0.82 -14.63
C ARG A 423 16.21 -0.30 -15.64
N LYS A 424 15.46 -1.19 -16.30
CA LYS A 424 14.48 -0.89 -17.35
C LYS A 424 15.07 -0.10 -18.54
N LYS A 425 16.37 -0.29 -18.81
CA LYS A 425 17.13 0.39 -19.87
C LYS A 425 17.28 -0.42 -21.16
N GLN A 426 16.74 -1.64 -21.19
CA GLN A 426 16.75 -2.49 -22.38
C GLN A 426 15.46 -3.31 -22.44
N PRO A 427 14.78 -3.40 -23.60
CA PRO A 427 13.70 -4.35 -23.81
C PRO A 427 14.26 -5.74 -24.16
N SER A 428 13.48 -6.77 -23.93
CA SER A 428 13.79 -8.14 -24.36
C SER A 428 12.54 -9.00 -24.31
N TRP A 429 12.57 -10.13 -25.02
CA TRP A 429 11.52 -11.13 -24.89
C TRP A 429 11.48 -11.78 -23.52
N ARG A 430 12.64 -11.97 -22.86
CA ARG A 430 12.69 -12.40 -21.46
C ARG A 430 11.88 -11.49 -20.53
N ARG A 431 11.94 -10.16 -20.72
CA ARG A 431 11.13 -9.24 -19.90
C ARG A 431 9.63 -9.43 -20.12
N ILE A 432 9.20 -9.70 -21.37
CA ILE A 432 7.80 -10.01 -21.68
C ILE A 432 7.38 -11.31 -21.00
N ALA A 433 8.13 -12.41 -21.20
CA ALA A 433 7.85 -13.70 -20.59
C ALA A 433 7.74 -13.61 -19.05
N LEU A 434 8.69 -12.93 -18.40
CA LEU A 434 8.66 -12.75 -16.95
C LEU A 434 7.48 -11.89 -16.48
N SER A 435 6.92 -11.02 -17.32
CA SER A 435 5.72 -10.25 -17.00
C SER A 435 4.45 -11.08 -17.15
N LEU A 436 4.39 -11.95 -18.15
CA LEU A 436 3.30 -12.90 -18.36
C LEU A 436 3.25 -13.94 -17.22
N LEU A 437 4.40 -14.51 -16.85
CA LEU A 437 4.51 -15.47 -15.74
C LEU A 437 4.05 -14.89 -14.40
N LYS A 438 4.37 -13.62 -14.13
CA LYS A 438 3.95 -12.94 -12.90
C LYS A 438 2.46 -12.62 -12.88
N GLN A 439 1.84 -12.56 -14.06
CA GLN A 439 0.47 -12.08 -14.26
C GLN A 439 0.25 -10.68 -13.64
N ASP A 440 1.27 -9.83 -13.70
CA ASP A 440 1.31 -8.51 -13.04
C ASP A 440 0.68 -7.38 -13.88
N MET A 441 -0.20 -7.72 -14.83
CA MET A 441 -0.79 -6.79 -15.79
C MET A 441 0.27 -5.95 -16.51
N ALA A 442 1.43 -6.52 -16.83
CA ALA A 442 2.56 -5.79 -17.44
C ALA A 442 3.20 -4.68 -16.57
N ARG A 443 3.03 -4.71 -15.24
CA ARG A 443 3.71 -3.78 -14.32
C ARG A 443 5.24 -3.91 -14.40
N SER A 444 5.76 -5.11 -14.62
CA SER A 444 7.20 -5.36 -14.90
C SER A 444 7.69 -4.69 -16.20
N LEU A 445 6.77 -4.36 -17.11
CA LEU A 445 7.03 -3.59 -18.34
C LEU A 445 6.78 -2.08 -18.16
N SER A 446 6.57 -1.61 -16.92
CA SER A 446 6.34 -0.20 -16.54
C SER A 446 4.95 0.35 -16.86
N PHE A 447 3.96 -0.50 -17.07
CA PHE A 447 2.59 -0.04 -17.13
C PHE A 447 2.03 0.18 -15.72
N GLY A 448 1.16 1.18 -15.60
CA GLY A 448 0.35 1.42 -14.40
C GLY A 448 -1.05 0.84 -14.55
N PHE A 449 -1.91 1.22 -13.61
CA PHE A 449 -3.35 1.02 -13.73
C PHE A 449 -3.91 1.72 -14.99
N ALA A 450 -4.91 1.11 -15.62
CA ALA A 450 -5.66 1.71 -16.71
C ALA A 450 -7.11 1.22 -16.65
N ARG A 451 -8.06 2.17 -16.56
CA ARG A 451 -9.50 1.87 -16.41
C ARG A 451 -10.03 0.92 -17.48
N ARG A 452 -9.67 1.17 -18.74
CA ARG A 452 -10.04 0.33 -19.89
C ARG A 452 -9.67 -1.15 -19.73
N ASP A 453 -8.64 -1.45 -18.92
CA ASP A 453 -8.20 -2.82 -18.69
C ASP A 453 -9.09 -3.51 -17.68
N ALA A 454 -9.50 -2.78 -16.63
CA ALA A 454 -10.51 -3.28 -15.69
C ALA A 454 -11.84 -3.49 -16.42
N ASP A 455 -12.29 -2.51 -17.21
CA ASP A 455 -13.56 -2.59 -17.96
C ASP A 455 -13.62 -3.83 -18.88
N VAL A 456 -12.55 -4.14 -19.61
CA VAL A 456 -12.48 -5.35 -20.48
C VAL A 456 -12.58 -6.64 -19.66
N LEU A 457 -11.95 -6.67 -18.48
CA LEU A 457 -11.89 -7.86 -17.64
C LEU A 457 -13.16 -8.08 -16.81
N THR A 458 -13.85 -7.01 -16.40
CA THR A 458 -15.11 -7.09 -15.64
C THR A 458 -16.35 -7.23 -16.53
N ALA A 459 -16.35 -6.65 -17.74
CA ALA A 459 -17.45 -6.81 -18.70
C ALA A 459 -17.63 -8.26 -19.19
N THR A 460 -16.65 -9.13 -18.95
CA THR A 460 -16.73 -10.55 -19.31
C THR A 460 -17.44 -11.40 -18.24
N GLU A 461 -17.47 -10.97 -16.97
CA GLU A 461 -18.22 -11.65 -15.90
C GLU A 461 -19.74 -11.60 -16.16
N ALA A 462 -20.27 -10.42 -16.49
CA ALA A 462 -21.70 -10.24 -16.81
C ALA A 462 -22.17 -11.05 -18.04
N ARG A 463 -21.27 -11.35 -18.99
CA ARG A 463 -21.58 -12.18 -20.18
C ARG A 463 -21.54 -13.68 -19.87
N ALA A 464 -20.66 -14.13 -18.97
CA ALA A 464 -20.60 -15.52 -18.55
C ALA A 464 -21.79 -15.91 -17.65
N GLU A 465 -22.22 -15.01 -16.76
CA GLU A 465 -23.41 -15.23 -15.92
C GLU A 465 -24.70 -15.27 -16.75
N ALA A 466 -24.82 -14.43 -17.79
CA ALA A 466 -25.98 -14.44 -18.68
C ALA A 466 -26.10 -15.73 -19.53
N ILE A 467 -24.97 -16.32 -19.96
CA ILE A 467 -24.95 -17.56 -20.76
C ILE A 467 -25.24 -18.80 -19.90
N CYS A 468 -24.81 -18.81 -18.64
CA CYS A 468 -25.15 -19.89 -17.71
C CYS A 468 -26.61 -19.82 -17.24
N ALA A 469 -27.19 -18.61 -17.07
CA ALA A 469 -28.60 -18.44 -16.73
C ALA A 469 -29.56 -18.84 -17.86
N SER A 470 -29.18 -18.64 -19.13
CA SER A 470 -29.99 -19.07 -20.28
C SER A 470 -30.03 -20.59 -20.46
N ASN A 471 -28.98 -21.31 -20.04
CA ASN A 471 -28.89 -22.77 -20.15
C ASN A 471 -29.47 -23.52 -18.94
N ALA A 472 -29.88 -22.81 -17.88
CA ALA A 472 -30.61 -23.38 -16.75
C ALA A 472 -32.14 -23.18 -16.87
N MET A 473 -32.59 -22.41 -17.88
CA MET A 473 -34.01 -22.20 -18.22
C MET A 473 -34.43 -22.90 -19.52
N SER A 474 -33.57 -23.77 -20.06
CA SER A 474 -33.85 -24.72 -21.15
C SER A 474 -33.72 -26.14 -20.61
#